data_AF-A0A7Y1V8W8-F1
#
_entry.id   AF-A0A7Y1V8W8-F1
#
_cell.length_a   1.000
_cell.length_b   1.000
_cell.length_c   1.000
_cell.angle_alpha   90.00
_cell.angle_beta   90.00
_cell.angle_gamma   90.00
#
_symmetry.space_group_name_H-M   'P 1'
#
loop_
_entity.id
_entity.type
_entity.pdbx_description
1 polymer ?
#
loop_
_entity_poly.entity_id
_entity_poly.type
_entity_poly.pdbx_seq_one_letter_code
_entity_poly.pdbx_strand_id
1 'polypeptide(L)'
;MTVKEVHANEYAQLFTGYMESVDQTLDLREGMRSTLQPIVDFFSELSEDQGDLRYAADKWSIKEVFQHMIDTERIFVHRLFRLGRRDDTPIEWFQSRSIY
;
A
#
# COMPACT_ATOMS: atom_id res chain seq x y z
N MET A 1 1.87 10.53 14.94
CA MET A 1 2.35 9.15 15.11
C MET A 1 3.63 8.99 14.30
N THR A 2 4.77 8.84 14.96
CA THR A 2 6.08 8.58 14.33
C THR A 2 6.53 7.14 14.63
N VAL A 3 7.57 6.67 13.94
CA VAL A 3 8.13 5.31 14.17
C VAL A 3 8.53 5.08 15.64
N LYS A 4 8.99 6.13 16.34
CA LYS A 4 9.39 6.05 17.75
C LYS A 4 8.24 5.68 18.70
N GLU A 5 7.00 5.89 18.27
CA GLU A 5 5.79 5.60 19.04
C GLU A 5 5.24 4.19 18.75
N VAL A 6 5.86 3.43 17.82
CA VAL A 6 5.46 2.07 17.46
C VAL A 6 6.38 1.06 18.14
N HIS A 7 5.80 0.07 18.82
CA HIS A 7 6.58 -0.98 19.48
C HIS A 7 6.81 -2.19 18.55
N ALA A 8 7.95 -2.88 18.70
CA ALA A 8 8.33 -3.99 17.83
C ALA A 8 7.37 -5.21 17.88
N ASN A 9 6.49 -5.29 18.89
CA ASN A 9 5.45 -6.31 19.02
C ASN A 9 4.12 -5.91 18.33
N GLU A 10 4.01 -4.71 17.79
CA GLU A 10 2.81 -4.22 17.09
C GLU A 10 2.82 -4.54 15.59
N TYR A 11 3.96 -5.01 15.06
CA TYR A 11 4.11 -5.40 13.67
C TYR A 11 4.93 -6.69 13.54
N ALA A 12 4.76 -7.40 12.41
CA ALA A 12 5.52 -8.61 12.15
C ALA A 12 7.01 -8.28 11.89
N GLN A 13 7.94 -9.07 12.42
CA GLN A 13 9.39 -8.83 12.29
C GLN A 13 9.89 -8.62 10.85
N LEU A 14 9.20 -9.20 9.87
CA LEU A 14 9.49 -8.98 8.44
C LEU A 14 9.39 -7.49 8.02
N PHE A 15 8.69 -6.64 8.79
CA PHE A 15 8.55 -5.22 8.53
C PHE A 15 9.62 -4.34 9.20
N THR A 16 10.50 -4.90 10.04
CA THR A 16 11.51 -4.10 10.76
C THR A 16 12.37 -3.26 9.81
N GLY A 17 12.85 -3.84 8.71
CA GLY A 17 13.66 -3.10 7.74
C GLY A 17 12.91 -1.93 7.08
N TYR A 18 11.60 -2.04 6.89
CA TYR A 18 10.78 -0.94 6.39
C TYR A 18 10.63 0.16 7.43
N MET A 19 10.39 -0.19 8.71
CA MET A 19 10.29 0.78 9.80
C MET A 19 11.60 1.57 9.99
N GLU A 20 12.74 0.91 9.79
CA GLU A 20 14.08 1.54 9.84
C GLU A 20 14.37 2.44 8.63
N SER A 21 13.77 2.14 7.47
CA SER A 21 13.97 2.91 6.23
C SER A 21 13.20 4.22 6.20
N VAL A 22 12.21 4.40 7.08
CA VAL A 22 11.42 5.63 7.18
C VAL A 22 12.17 6.69 8.00
N ASP A 23 12.04 7.96 7.62
CA ASP A 23 12.50 9.07 8.45
C ASP A 23 11.80 9.00 9.82
N GLN A 24 12.61 8.86 10.87
CA GLN A 24 12.15 8.68 12.25
C GLN A 24 11.41 9.89 12.82
N THR A 25 11.41 11.02 12.11
CA THR A 25 10.69 12.25 12.44
C THR A 25 9.41 12.46 11.63
N LEU A 26 9.19 11.65 10.58
CA LEU A 26 8.01 11.76 9.73
C LEU A 26 6.76 11.33 10.48
N ASP A 27 5.77 12.22 10.55
CA ASP A 27 4.44 11.88 11.03
C ASP A 27 3.71 11.00 10.01
N LEU A 28 3.03 9.95 10.47
CA LEU A 28 2.28 9.03 9.63
C LEU A 28 1.32 9.74 8.67
N ARG A 29 0.54 10.72 9.14
CA ARG A 29 -0.45 11.39 8.30
C ARG A 29 0.24 12.25 7.25
N GLU A 30 1.35 12.87 7.61
CA GLU A 30 2.16 13.64 6.66
C GLU A 30 2.82 12.74 5.62
N GLY A 31 3.33 11.57 6.02
CA GLY A 31 3.84 10.55 5.09
C GLY A 31 2.77 10.09 4.09
N MET A 32 1.54 9.84 4.56
CA MET A 32 0.42 9.48 3.67
C MET A 32 0.01 10.62 2.73
N ARG A 33 0.07 11.88 3.17
CA ARG A 33 -0.28 13.04 2.33
C ARG A 33 0.80 13.34 1.29
N SER A 34 2.07 13.28 1.70
CA SER A 34 3.22 13.62 0.85
C SER A 34 3.49 12.56 -0.23
N THR A 35 3.05 11.32 -0.03
CA THR A 35 3.20 10.24 -1.02
C THR A 35 2.13 10.25 -2.12
N LEU A 36 0.96 10.86 -1.88
CA LEU A 36 -0.15 10.84 -2.84
C LEU A 36 0.20 11.57 -4.15
N GLN A 37 0.65 12.82 -4.07
CA GLN A 37 0.87 13.65 -5.26
C GLN A 37 1.94 13.07 -6.19
N PRO A 38 3.13 12.64 -5.70
CA PRO A 38 4.14 12.01 -6.55
C PRO A 38 3.66 10.76 -7.27
N ILE A 39 2.82 9.94 -6.63
CA ILE A 39 2.22 8.75 -7.25
C ILE A 39 1.29 9.16 -8.38
N VAL A 40 0.41 10.12 -8.13
CA VAL A 40 -0.53 10.64 -9.14
C VAL A 40 0.23 11.23 -10.32
N ASP A 41 1.25 12.06 -10.06
CA ASP A 41 2.06 12.69 -11.11
C ASP A 41 2.77 11.62 -11.95
N PHE A 42 3.43 10.66 -11.31
CA PHE A 42 4.11 9.56 -12.00
C PHE A 42 3.18 8.82 -12.97
N PHE A 43 2.00 8.40 -12.52
CA PHE A 43 1.07 7.66 -13.38
C PHE A 43 0.37 8.54 -14.43
N SER A 44 0.20 9.83 -14.15
CA SER A 44 -0.43 10.78 -15.09
C SER A 44 0.50 11.16 -16.25
N GLU A 45 1.82 11.06 -16.04
CA GLU A 45 2.83 11.36 -17.05
C GLU A 45 3.14 10.18 -17.99
N LEU A 46 2.69 8.96 -17.66
CA LEU A 46 2.93 7.78 -18.48
C LEU A 46 2.13 7.82 -19.78
N SER A 47 2.80 7.52 -20.89
CA SER A 47 2.10 7.17 -22.12
C SER A 47 1.43 5.79 -22.02
N GLU A 48 0.46 5.52 -22.89
CA GLU A 48 -0.20 4.21 -22.96
C GLU A 48 0.81 3.07 -23.16
N ASP A 49 1.75 3.25 -24.09
CA ASP A 49 2.81 2.27 -24.39
C ASP A 49 3.72 2.02 -23.18
N GLN A 50 4.08 3.09 -22.44
CA GLN A 50 4.87 2.95 -21.22
C GLN A 50 4.10 2.17 -20.16
N GLY A 51 2.80 2.43 -20.01
CA GLY A 51 1.95 1.71 -19.06
C GLY A 51 1.87 0.20 -19.32
N ASP A 52 2.01 -0.23 -20.58
CA ASP A 52 1.96 -1.64 -20.99
C ASP A 52 3.32 -2.34 -20.93
N LEU A 53 4.41 -1.62 -20.63
CA LEU A 53 5.74 -2.20 -20.48
C LEU A 53 5.78 -3.20 -19.33
N ARG A 54 6.33 -4.39 -19.63
CA ARG A 54 6.67 -5.45 -18.69
C ARG A 54 8.11 -5.90 -18.95
N TYR A 55 8.88 -6.12 -17.90
CA TYR A 55 10.29 -6.49 -18.05
C TYR A 55 10.50 -7.98 -18.41
N ALA A 56 9.46 -8.81 -18.26
CA ALA A 56 9.41 -10.18 -18.74
C ALA A 56 7.94 -10.60 -19.00
N ALA A 57 7.75 -11.67 -19.78
CA ALA A 57 6.42 -12.09 -20.25
C ALA A 57 5.46 -12.50 -19.11
N ASP A 58 5.99 -13.03 -18.01
CA ASP A 58 5.24 -13.50 -16.84
C ASP A 58 5.07 -12.43 -15.75
N LYS A 59 5.46 -11.17 -16.04
CA LYS A 59 5.48 -10.08 -15.07
C LYS A 59 4.41 -9.06 -15.35
N TRP A 60 4.01 -8.39 -14.28
CA TRP A 60 3.04 -7.31 -14.34
C TRP A 60 3.57 -6.14 -15.17
N SER A 61 2.69 -5.56 -15.97
CA SER A 61 2.90 -4.25 -16.56
C SER A 61 2.81 -3.15 -15.50
N ILE A 62 3.25 -1.94 -15.84
CA ILE A 62 3.14 -0.78 -14.93
C ILE A 62 1.67 -0.51 -14.56
N LYS A 63 0.73 -0.65 -15.51
CA LYS A 63 -0.72 -0.55 -15.26
C LYS A 63 -1.23 -1.64 -14.31
N GLU A 64 -0.77 -2.88 -14.45
CA GLU A 64 -1.17 -3.98 -13.57
C GLU A 64 -0.66 -3.76 -12.14
N VAL A 65 0.56 -3.23 -11.97
CA VAL A 65 1.09 -2.81 -10.66
C VAL A 65 0.23 -1.70 -10.05
N PHE A 66 -0.15 -0.70 -10.85
CA PHE A 66 -1.00 0.40 -10.37
C PHE A 66 -2.37 -0.11 -9.90
N GLN A 67 -3.00 -1.00 -10.67
CA GLN A 67 -4.25 -1.65 -10.29
C GLN A 67 -4.10 -2.41 -8.96
N HIS A 68 -3.00 -3.15 -8.78
CA HIS A 68 -2.73 -3.86 -7.54
C HIS A 68 -2.57 -2.92 -6.33
N MET A 69 -1.92 -1.75 -6.51
CA MET A 69 -1.84 -0.72 -5.46
C MET A 69 -3.23 -0.22 -5.06
N ILE A 70 -4.09 0.08 -6.04
CA ILE A 70 -5.48 0.53 -5.80
C ILE A 70 -6.28 -0.52 -5.02
N ASP A 71 -6.19 -1.79 -5.43
CA ASP A 71 -6.92 -2.87 -4.78
C ASP A 71 -6.45 -3.09 -3.33
N THR A 72 -5.14 -2.96 -3.10
CA THR A 72 -4.55 -3.06 -1.76
C THR A 72 -4.99 -1.92 -0.85
N GLU A 73 -5.00 -0.68 -1.34
CA GLU A 73 -5.51 0.49 -0.59
C GLU A 73 -6.98 0.31 -0.20
N ARG A 74 -7.83 -0.19 -1.13
CA ARG A 74 -9.24 -0.47 -0.83
C ARG A 74 -9.40 -1.50 0.29
N ILE A 75 -8.58 -2.55 0.29
CA ILE A 75 -8.57 -3.56 1.35
C ILE A 75 -8.14 -2.93 2.69
N PHE A 76 -7.10 -2.10 2.72
CA PHE A 76 -6.65 -1.45 3.95
C PHE A 76 -7.69 -0.49 4.52
N VAL A 77 -8.29 0.36 3.68
CA VAL A 77 -9.35 1.28 4.10
C VAL A 77 -10.57 0.51 4.63
N HIS A 78 -10.97 -0.57 3.95
CA HIS A 78 -12.05 -1.42 4.40
C HIS A 78 -11.76 -2.05 5.77
N ARG A 79 -10.56 -2.58 5.97
CA ARG A 79 -10.13 -3.17 7.26
C ARG A 79 -10.08 -2.13 8.37
N LEU A 80 -9.48 -0.96 8.11
CA LEU A 80 -9.41 0.15 9.06
C LEU A 80 -10.82 0.59 9.50
N PHE A 81 -11.74 0.68 8.54
CA PHE A 81 -13.13 1.06 8.81
C PHE A 81 -13.85 0.04 9.70
N ARG A 82 -13.63 -1.26 9.46
CA ARG A 82 -14.18 -2.34 10.30
C ARG A 82 -13.60 -2.31 11.72
N LEU A 83 -12.28 -2.15 11.84
CA LEU A 83 -11.60 -1.99 13.14
C LEU A 83 -12.12 -0.77 13.91
N GLY A 84 -12.32 0.36 13.24
CA GLY A 84 -12.89 1.57 13.84
C GLY A 84 -14.32 1.38 14.39
N ARG A 85 -15.05 0.39 13.88
CA ARG A 85 -16.39 0.02 14.35
C ARG A 85 -16.42 -1.08 15.40
N ARG A 86 -15.26 -1.63 15.77
CA ARG A 86 -15.16 -2.80 16.65
C ARG A 86 -16.00 -3.97 16.12
N ASP A 87 -15.96 -4.17 14.81
CA ASP A 87 -16.59 -5.33 14.17
C ASP A 87 -15.75 -6.59 14.46
N ASP A 88 -16.34 -7.53 15.20
CA ASP A 88 -15.71 -8.78 15.64
C ASP A 88 -15.65 -9.86 14.55
N THR A 89 -16.20 -9.61 13.36
CA THR A 89 -16.12 -10.57 12.26
C THR A 89 -14.65 -10.78 11.87
N PRO A 90 -14.16 -12.02 11.72
CA PRO A 90 -12.75 -12.28 11.39
C PRO A 90 -12.30 -11.48 10.16
N ILE A 91 -11.11 -10.88 10.24
CA ILE A 91 -10.51 -10.22 9.09
C ILE A 91 -9.88 -11.30 8.21
N GLU A 92 -10.50 -11.56 7.07
CA GLU A 92 -9.96 -12.53 6.13
C GLU A 92 -8.58 -12.09 5.61
N TRP A 93 -7.67 -13.05 5.53
CA TRP A 93 -6.43 -12.90 4.77
C TRP A 93 -6.77 -12.64 3.30
N PHE A 94 -5.99 -11.78 2.65
CA PHE A 94 -6.25 -11.16 1.34
C PHE A 94 -7.20 -12.01 0.45
N GLN A 95 -8.45 -11.58 0.27
CA GLN A 95 -9.32 -12.23 -0.70
C GLN A 95 -8.76 -11.94 -2.10
N SER A 96 -7.98 -12.85 -2.66
CA SER A 96 -7.73 -12.86 -4.09
C SER A 96 -9.04 -13.27 -4.77
N ARG A 97 -9.96 -12.34 -4.99
CA ARG A 97 -10.90 -12.53 -6.08
C ARG A 97 -10.08 -12.37 -7.36
N SER A 98 -9.56 -13.49 -7.87
CA SER A 98 -9.30 -13.59 -9.29
C SER A 98 -10.66 -13.48 -9.96
N ILE A 99 -11.01 -12.25 -10.34
CA ILE A 99 -12.07 -11.98 -11.29
C ILE A 99 -11.41 -11.93 -12.66
N TYR A 100 -10.99 -13.10 -13.11
CA TYR A 100 -10.82 -13.47 -14.51
C TYR A 100 -11.45 -14.84 -14.71
#